data_AF-A0A937W2E6-F1
#
_entry.id   AF-A0A937W2E6-F1
#
_cell.length_a   1.000
_cell.length_b   1.000
_cell.length_c   1.000
_cell.angle_alpha   90.00
_cell.angle_beta   90.00
_cell.angle_gamma   90.00
#
_symmetry.space_group_name_H-M   'P 1'
#
loop_
_entity.id
_entity.type
_entity.pdbx_description
1 polymer ?
#
loop_
_entity_poly.entity_id
_entity_poly.type
_entity_poly.pdbx_seq_one_letter_code
_entity_poly.pdbx_strand_id
1 'polypeptide(L)'
;MSVQVHGLHMTLGCLILLVLLGCAVEQGTVQIKGGKPYGVTSSDVWRGRWWNYYERGVSYAEGEFWDEAIRDLQEALKQRDSDQRRARTYGLHFV
;
A
#
# COMPACT_ATOMS: atom_id res chain seq x y z
N MET A 1 5.18 -10.45 -48.39
CA MET A 1 4.87 -11.22 -47.16
C MET A 1 5.75 -10.83 -45.96
N SER A 2 6.96 -10.26 -46.17
CA SER A 2 7.87 -9.78 -45.13
C SER A 2 7.38 -8.58 -44.31
N VAL A 3 6.62 -7.65 -44.92
CA VAL A 3 6.08 -6.45 -44.23
C VAL A 3 5.04 -6.80 -43.15
N GLN A 4 4.24 -7.85 -43.39
CA GLN A 4 3.21 -8.31 -42.44
C GLN A 4 3.83 -8.88 -41.15
N VAL A 5 4.97 -9.57 -41.27
CA VAL A 5 5.67 -10.21 -40.15
C VAL A 5 6.41 -9.17 -39.30
N HIS A 6 7.00 -8.14 -39.92
CA HIS A 6 7.61 -7.03 -39.19
C HIS A 6 6.59 -6.20 -38.41
N GLY A 7 5.40 -5.96 -38.97
CA GLY A 7 4.30 -5.30 -38.27
C GLY A 7 3.80 -6.11 -37.06
N LEU A 8 3.70 -7.44 -37.19
CA LEU A 8 3.29 -8.35 -36.11
C LEU A 8 4.33 -8.44 -34.98
N HIS A 9 5.62 -8.43 -35.30
CA HIS A 9 6.68 -8.45 -34.28
C HIS A 9 6.75 -7.11 -33.52
N MET A 10 6.53 -5.99 -34.21
CA MET A 10 6.53 -4.65 -33.61
C MET A 10 5.32 -4.46 -32.67
N THR A 11 4.15 -4.98 -33.04
CA THR A 11 2.96 -4.95 -32.16
C THR A 11 3.10 -5.88 -30.96
N LEU A 12 3.66 -7.09 -31.12
CA LEU A 12 3.97 -7.98 -29.99
C LEU A 12 4.97 -7.33 -29.02
N GLY A 13 6.03 -6.69 -29.53
CA GLY A 13 7.03 -6.02 -28.71
C GLY A 13 6.42 -4.88 -27.87
N CYS A 14 5.51 -4.10 -28.45
CA CYS A 14 4.83 -3.00 -27.76
C CYS A 14 3.86 -3.52 -26.67
N LEU A 15 3.17 -4.63 -26.92
CA LEU A 15 2.27 -5.28 -25.95
C LEU A 15 3.04 -5.85 -24.76
N ILE A 16 4.21 -6.46 -24.99
CA ILE A 16 5.09 -6.97 -23.93
C ILE A 16 5.64 -5.82 -23.06
N LEU A 17 6.01 -4.69 -23.68
CA LEU A 17 6.48 -3.50 -22.97
C LEU A 17 5.40 -2.90 -22.04
N LEU A 18 4.15 -2.88 -22.49
CA LEU A 18 3.02 -2.39 -21.68
C LEU A 18 2.72 -3.27 -20.47
N VAL A 19 2.93 -4.59 -20.58
CA VAL A 19 2.74 -5.54 -19.46
C VAL A 19 3.82 -5.37 -18.39
N LEU A 20 5.06 -5.07 -18.78
CA LEU A 20 6.17 -4.86 -17.84
C LEU A 20 6.06 -3.53 -17.05
N LEU A 21 5.28 -2.57 -17.54
CA LEU A 21 5.01 -1.30 -16.86
C LEU A 21 3.81 -1.36 -15.89
N GLY A 22 3.18 -2.52 -15.75
CA GLY A 22 2.11 -2.71 -14.78
C GLY A 22 2.63 -2.58 -13.35
N CYS A 23 2.16 -1.58 -12.60
CA CYS A 23 2.37 -1.52 -11.17
C CYS A 23 1.69 -2.73 -10.52
N ALA A 24 2.46 -3.77 -10.21
CA ALA A 24 2.04 -4.80 -9.28
C ALA A 24 1.85 -4.12 -7.91
N VAL A 25 0.59 -3.83 -7.56
CA VAL A 25 0.26 -3.33 -6.23
C VAL A 25 0.55 -4.46 -5.24
N GLU A 26 1.61 -4.31 -4.46
CA GLU A 26 2.01 -5.34 -3.51
C GLU A 26 0.96 -5.45 -2.40
N GLN A 27 0.30 -6.61 -2.33
CA GLN A 27 -0.55 -6.95 -1.20
C GLN A 27 0.37 -7.46 -0.10
N GLY A 28 0.49 -6.71 1.00
CA GLY A 28 1.39 -7.01 2.11
C GLY A 28 1.21 -8.43 2.66
N THR A 29 2.31 -9.03 3.10
CA THR A 29 2.35 -10.43 3.55
C THR A 29 2.10 -10.56 5.05
N VAL A 30 1.29 -11.53 5.46
CA VAL A 30 1.11 -11.83 6.89
C VAL A 30 2.37 -12.50 7.44
N GLN A 31 2.99 -11.92 8.46
CA GLN A 31 4.19 -12.43 9.12
C GLN A 31 3.84 -13.09 10.44
N ILE A 32 4.44 -14.24 10.77
CA ILE A 32 4.22 -14.92 12.06
C ILE A 32 5.49 -14.84 12.90
N LYS A 33 5.41 -14.28 14.11
CA LYS A 33 6.51 -14.26 15.09
C LYS A 33 5.98 -14.66 16.45
N GLY A 34 6.56 -15.70 17.04
CA GLY A 34 6.11 -16.24 18.34
C GLY A 34 4.67 -16.73 18.35
N GLY A 35 4.15 -17.20 17.21
CA GLY A 35 2.76 -17.68 17.09
C GLY A 35 1.70 -16.58 16.96
N LYS A 36 2.11 -15.30 16.96
CA LYS A 36 1.22 -14.15 16.69
C LYS A 36 1.36 -13.69 15.24
N PRO A 37 0.25 -13.46 14.50
CA PRO A 37 0.29 -12.86 13.18
C PRO A 37 0.46 -11.33 13.23
N TYR A 38 1.22 -10.81 12.29
CA TYR A 38 1.52 -9.40 12.06
C TYR A 38 1.31 -9.05 10.59
N GLY A 39 1.08 -7.77 10.30
CA GLY A 39 0.63 -7.34 8.96
C GLY A 39 -0.85 -7.60 8.72
N VAL A 40 -1.63 -7.69 9.79
CA VAL A 40 -3.09 -7.89 9.74
C VAL A 40 -3.82 -6.59 10.05
N THR A 41 -4.99 -6.40 9.44
CA THR A 41 -5.89 -5.28 9.69
C THR A 41 -7.18 -5.77 10.35
N SER A 42 -7.81 -4.95 11.17
CA SER A 42 -9.10 -5.27 11.80
C SER A 42 -10.25 -5.39 10.79
N SER A 43 -10.14 -4.71 9.65
CA SER A 43 -11.06 -4.88 8.54
C SER A 43 -10.63 -6.04 7.64
N ASP A 44 -11.55 -6.95 7.31
CA ASP A 44 -11.33 -8.00 6.31
C ASP A 44 -11.21 -7.46 4.88
N VAL A 45 -11.59 -6.19 4.65
CA VAL A 45 -11.63 -5.57 3.33
C VAL A 45 -10.47 -4.60 3.14
N TRP A 46 -9.58 -4.92 2.21
CA TRP A 46 -8.52 -4.01 1.78
C TRP A 46 -9.06 -2.96 0.80
N ARG A 47 -9.11 -1.69 1.22
CA ARG A 47 -9.56 -0.58 0.38
C ARG A 47 -8.42 0.31 -0.13
N GLY A 48 -7.18 -0.01 0.21
CA GLY A 48 -6.02 0.83 -0.11
C GLY A 48 -6.13 2.25 0.44
N ARG A 49 -6.84 2.44 1.55
CA ARG A 49 -7.02 3.76 2.19
C ARG A 49 -5.93 3.97 3.22
N TRP A 50 -5.61 5.23 3.52
CA TRP A 50 -4.55 5.59 4.46
C TRP A 50 -4.61 4.82 5.79
N TRP A 51 -5.81 4.57 6.32
CA TRP A 51 -5.99 3.83 7.57
C TRP A 51 -5.68 2.33 7.44
N ASN A 52 -5.91 1.71 6.27
CA ASN A 52 -5.54 0.30 6.04
C ASN A 52 -4.02 0.15 6.07
N TYR A 53 -3.31 1.05 5.39
CA TYR A 53 -1.85 1.10 5.42
C TYR A 53 -1.32 1.41 6.82
N TYR A 54 -1.88 2.42 7.49
CA TYR A 54 -1.47 2.79 8.84
C TYR A 54 -1.63 1.62 9.83
N GLU A 55 -2.79 0.98 9.84
CA GLU A 55 -3.08 -0.14 10.74
C GLU A 55 -2.14 -1.33 10.49
N ARG A 56 -1.95 -1.69 9.21
CA ARG A 56 -1.05 -2.79 8.83
C ARG A 56 0.41 -2.48 9.18
N GLY A 57 0.87 -1.26 8.93
CA GLY A 57 2.21 -0.79 9.30
C GLY A 57 2.45 -0.82 10.82
N VAL A 58 1.45 -0.45 11.62
CA VAL A 58 1.51 -0.58 13.09
C VAL A 58 1.59 -2.06 13.49
N SER A 59 0.81 -2.94 12.85
CA SER A 59 0.91 -4.38 13.07
C SER A 59 2.32 -4.90 12.78
N TYR A 60 2.94 -4.53 11.67
CA TYR A 60 4.34 -4.89 11.40
C TYR A 60 5.33 -4.37 12.44
N ALA A 61 5.16 -3.11 12.87
CA ALA A 61 6.01 -2.49 13.89
C ALA A 61 5.93 -3.21 15.25
N GLU A 62 4.75 -3.69 15.67
CA GLU A 62 4.62 -4.53 16.87
C GLU A 62 5.43 -5.83 16.78
N GLY A 63 5.57 -6.36 15.57
CA GLY A 63 6.37 -7.56 15.28
C GLY A 63 7.85 -7.28 15.04
N GLU A 64 8.27 -6.00 15.06
CA GLU A 64 9.61 -5.52 14.69
C GLU A 64 9.97 -5.79 13.21
N PHE A 65 8.97 -5.90 12.33
CA PHE A 65 9.12 -6.01 10.88
C PHE A 65 9.27 -4.61 10.28
N TRP A 66 10.45 -4.01 10.47
CA TRP A 66 10.66 -2.58 10.24
C TRP A 66 10.53 -2.16 8.78
N ASP A 67 10.98 -2.99 7.84
CA ASP A 67 10.93 -2.66 6.41
C ASP A 67 9.49 -2.60 5.90
N GLU A 68 8.67 -3.59 6.27
CA GLU A 68 7.24 -3.60 5.96
C GLU A 68 6.49 -2.48 6.67
N ALA A 69 6.82 -2.22 7.95
CA ALA A 69 6.23 -1.12 8.71
C ALA A 69 6.51 0.24 8.07
N ILE A 70 7.77 0.52 7.70
CA ILE A 70 8.17 1.78 7.06
C ILE A 70 7.42 1.96 5.74
N ARG A 71 7.39 0.93 4.90
CA ARG A 71 6.72 0.98 3.61
C ARG A 71 5.24 1.32 3.74
N ASP A 72 4.52 0.64 4.62
CA ASP A 72 3.10 0.87 4.84
C ASP A 72 2.83 2.25 5.46
N LEU A 73 3.65 2.68 6.43
CA LEU A 73 3.50 4.00 7.04
C LEU A 73 3.81 5.13 6.04
N GLN A 74 4.75 4.93 5.12
CA GLN A 74 5.00 5.86 4.02
C GLN A 74 3.81 5.95 3.07
N GLU A 75 3.17 4.83 2.71
CA GLU A 75 1.94 4.85 1.90
C GLU A 75 0.78 5.55 2.61
N ALA A 76 0.66 5.36 3.93
CA ALA A 76 -0.33 6.09 4.73
C ALA A 76 -0.08 7.60 4.69
N LEU A 77 1.18 8.03 4.85
CA LEU A 77 1.58 9.44 4.80
C LEU A 77 1.36 10.07 3.42
N LYS A 78 1.60 9.35 2.32
CA LYS A 78 1.32 9.83 0.96
C LYS A 78 -0.16 10.22 0.76
N GLN A 79 -1.07 9.51 1.44
CA GLN A 79 -2.51 9.77 1.35
C GLN A 79 -3.01 10.78 2.38
N ARG A 80 -2.32 10.90 3.52
CA ARG A 80 -2.68 11.81 4.59
C ARG A 80 -1.43 12.35 5.28
N ASP A 81 -0.90 13.41 4.69
CA ASP A 81 0.31 14.11 5.09
C ASP A 81 0.11 15.06 6.28
N SER A 82 -1.13 15.50 6.51
CA SER A 82 -1.52 16.40 7.58
C SER A 82 -2.35 15.69 8.67
N ASP A 83 -2.02 15.96 9.93
CA ASP A 83 -2.84 15.46 11.03
C ASP A 83 -4.18 16.21 11.07
N GLN A 84 -5.27 15.45 10.95
CA GLN A 84 -6.63 15.96 11.02
C GLN A 84 -7.31 15.59 12.36
N ARG A 85 -6.56 15.09 13.35
CA ARG A 85 -7.04 14.94 14.73
C ARG A 85 -7.31 16.32 15.31
N ARG A 86 -8.51 16.85 15.07
CA ARG A 86 -9.00 18.01 15.83
C ARG A 86 -9.28 17.51 17.24
N ALA A 87 -8.69 18.19 18.24
CA ALA A 87 -9.21 18.09 19.60
C ALA A 87 -10.71 18.40 19.54
N ARG A 88 -11.54 17.55 20.14
CA ARG A 88 -12.96 17.86 20.30
C ARG A 88 -13.05 19.02 21.29
N THR A 89 -13.12 20.25 20.80
CA THR A 89 -13.21 21.46 21.64
C THR A 89 -14.65 21.84 21.98
N TYR A 90 -15.61 20.92 21.83
CA TYR A 90 -16.99 21.18 22.23
C TYR A 90 -17.03 21.54 23.72
N GLY A 91 -17.42 22.77 24.04
CA GLY A 91 -17.48 23.28 25.41
C GLY A 91 -16.18 23.91 25.96
N LEU A 92 -15.10 23.99 25.18
CA LEU A 92 -13.87 24.69 25.57
C LEU A 92 -13.88 26.12 25.01
N HIS A 93 -14.29 27.08 25.84
CA HIS A 93 -13.98 28.49 25.62
C HIS A 93 -12.56 28.76 26.15
N PHE A 94 -11.61 28.98 25.24
CA PHE A 94 -10.31 29.52 25.61
C PHE A 94 -10.48 31.03 25.80
N VAL A 95 -10.26 31.51 27.03
CA VAL A 95 -10.32 32.93 27.43
C VAL A 95 -9.01 33.62 27.11
#